data_AF-A0A927F4N9-F1
#
_entry.id   AF-A0A927F4N9-F1
#
_cell.length_a   1.000
_cell.length_b   1.000
_cell.length_c   1.000
_cell.angle_alpha   90.00
_cell.angle_beta   90.00
_cell.angle_gamma   90.00
#
_symmetry.space_group_name_H-M   'P 1'
#
loop_
_entity.id
_entity.type
_entity.pdbx_description
1 polymer ?
#
loop_
_entity_poly.entity_id
_entity_poly.type
_entity_poly.pdbx_seq_one_letter_code
_entity_poly.pdbx_strand_id
1 'polypeptide(L)'
;MSYAEVRELQNALSTANDIAFNLDGQPPADQLAEVADALARALGAVRAIQSARSGTTGCREHPMGAVDPLYGDKDDPLPPGWGKCLLCNDRRRRAMTDRRRYHR
;
A
#
# COMPACT_ATOMS: atom_id res chain seq x y z
N MET A 1 11.86 3.30 -8.78
CA MET A 1 11.58 4.57 -8.07
C MET A 1 11.50 4.40 -6.55
N SER A 2 12.16 3.43 -5.89
CA SER A 2 12.08 3.32 -4.41
C SER A 2 13.25 3.97 -3.67
N TYR A 3 14.36 4.29 -4.34
CA TYR A 3 15.56 4.79 -3.68
C TYR A 3 15.43 6.26 -3.23
N ALA A 4 14.78 7.10 -4.06
CA ALA A 4 14.46 8.47 -3.70
C ALA A 4 13.53 8.51 -2.48
N GLU A 5 12.48 7.69 -2.48
CA GLU A 5 11.47 7.70 -1.41
C GLU A 5 12.01 7.11 -0.11
N VAL A 6 12.90 6.12 -0.18
CA VAL A 6 13.60 5.62 1.01
C VAL A 6 14.55 6.68 1.57
N ARG A 7 15.26 7.43 0.71
CA ARG A 7 16.13 8.52 1.15
C ARG A 7 15.33 9.67 1.78
N GLU A 8 14.19 10.04 1.19
CA GLU A 8 13.29 11.05 1.75
C GLU A 8 12.76 10.62 3.12
N LEU A 9 12.34 9.36 3.26
CA LEU A 9 11.93 8.81 4.55
C LEU A 9 13.04 8.92 5.60
N GLN A 10 14.26 8.51 5.25
CA GLN A 10 15.40 8.57 6.17
C GLN A 10 15.72 10.01 6.58
N ASN A 11 15.79 10.94 5.62
CA ASN A 11 16.05 12.35 5.89
C ASN A 11 14.98 12.96 6.79
N ALA A 12 13.70 12.76 6.47
CA ALA A 12 12.59 13.33 7.23
C ALA A 12 12.55 12.83 8.67
N LEU A 13 12.85 11.54 8.90
CA LEU A 13 12.95 10.98 10.25
C LEU A 13 14.15 11.51 11.03
N SER A 14 15.32 11.64 10.39
CA SER A 14 16.49 12.27 11.03
C SER A 14 16.19 13.70 11.44
N THR A 15 15.61 14.51 10.54
CA THR A 15 15.20 15.89 10.86
C THR A 15 14.20 15.94 12.02
N ALA A 16 13.16 15.10 11.99
CA ALA A 16 12.17 15.06 13.08
C ALA A 16 12.83 14.70 14.42
N ASN A 17 13.76 13.73 14.41
CA ASN A 17 14.47 13.31 15.61
C ASN A 17 15.43 14.38 16.14
N ASP A 18 16.14 15.08 15.25
CA ASP A 18 17.05 16.15 15.64
C ASP A 18 16.29 17.32 16.28
N ILE A 19 15.14 17.71 15.72
CA ILE A 19 14.30 18.76 16.32
C ILE A 19 13.72 18.26 17.65
N ALA A 20 13.17 17.04 17.68
CA ALA A 20 12.56 16.46 18.87
C ALA A 20 13.55 16.31 20.04
N PHE A 21 14.80 15.96 19.75
CA PHE A 21 15.86 15.81 20.76
C PHE A 21 16.20 17.13 21.46
N ASN A 22 16.01 18.27 20.77
CA ASN A 22 16.26 19.60 21.33
C ASN A 22 15.02 20.22 22.00
N LEU A 23 13.88 19.50 22.05
CA LEU A 23 12.69 19.99 22.75
C LEU A 23 12.88 19.84 24.26
N ASP A 24 12.96 20.96 24.96
CA ASP A 24 13.00 21.01 26.42
C ASP A 24 11.82 21.82 26.98
N GLY A 25 11.27 21.38 28.13
CA GLY A 25 10.25 22.12 28.87
C GLY A 25 8.94 22.32 28.10
N GLN A 26 8.59 23.58 27.82
CA GLN A 26 7.46 23.95 26.95
C GLN A 26 8.00 24.42 25.60
N PRO A 27 8.13 23.52 24.62
CA PRO A 27 8.67 23.89 23.32
C PRO A 27 7.75 24.91 22.61
N PRO A 28 8.33 25.87 21.90
CA PRO A 28 7.56 26.88 21.19
C PRO A 28 6.79 26.25 20.01
N ALA A 29 5.69 26.90 19.63
CA ALA A 29 4.72 26.34 18.68
C ALA A 29 5.30 26.15 17.26
N ASP A 30 6.29 26.95 16.89
CA ASP A 30 7.05 26.86 15.64
C ASP A 30 7.86 25.56 15.58
N GLN A 31 8.61 25.22 16.63
CA GLN A 31 9.37 23.97 16.69
C GLN A 31 8.45 22.74 16.61
N LEU A 32 7.28 22.79 17.27
CA LEU A 32 6.29 21.73 17.15
C LEU A 32 5.71 21.61 15.74
N ALA A 33 5.52 22.74 15.04
CA ALA A 33 5.08 22.74 13.65
C ALA A 33 6.14 22.15 12.71
N GLU A 34 7.42 22.43 12.94
CA GLU A 34 8.54 21.85 12.18
C GLU A 34 8.65 20.33 12.36
N VAL A 35 8.49 19.82 13.60
CA VAL A 35 8.41 18.37 13.84
C VAL A 35 7.21 17.78 13.10
N ALA A 36 6.04 18.41 13.16
CA ALA A 36 4.84 17.92 12.49
C ALA A 36 5.01 17.85 10.97
N ASP A 37 5.64 18.85 10.34
CA ASP A 37 5.95 18.84 8.91
C ASP A 37 6.91 17.70 8.55
N ALA A 38 8.01 17.54 9.30
CA ALA A 38 8.97 16.46 9.06
C ALA A 38 8.30 15.07 9.16
N LEU A 39 7.44 14.87 10.16
CA LEU A 39 6.66 13.63 10.29
C LEU A 39 5.66 13.43 9.15
N ALA A 40 5.03 14.50 8.67
CA ALA A 40 4.11 14.43 7.52
C ALA A 40 4.85 14.00 6.24
N ARG A 41 6.05 14.52 6.01
CA ARG A 41 6.92 14.12 4.89
C ARG A 41 7.33 12.64 4.99
N ALA A 42 7.75 12.20 6.18
CA ALA A 42 8.07 10.79 6.43
C ALA A 42 6.86 9.87 6.13
N LEU A 43 5.66 10.25 6.58
CA LEU A 43 4.44 9.49 6.30
C LEU A 43 4.12 9.45 4.80
N GLY A 44 4.30 10.57 4.09
CA GLY A 44 4.15 10.64 2.63
C GLY A 44 5.07 9.65 1.90
N ALA A 45 6.35 9.65 2.25
CA ALA A 45 7.34 8.74 1.69
C ALA A 45 6.99 7.26 1.94
N VAL A 46 6.55 6.92 3.17
CA VAL A 46 6.08 5.57 3.51
C VAL A 46 4.88 5.16 2.66
N ARG A 47 3.91 6.05 2.46
CA ARG A 47 2.73 5.78 1.63
C ARG A 47 3.11 5.57 0.17
N ALA A 48 4.03 6.36 -0.37
CA ALA A 48 4.54 6.22 -1.73
C ALA A 48 5.26 4.87 -1.94
N ILE A 49 6.09 4.46 -0.97
CA ILE A 49 6.74 3.15 -0.98
C ILE A 49 5.70 2.02 -0.92
N GLN A 50 4.69 2.17 -0.06
CA GLN A 50 3.61 1.19 0.06
C GLN A 50 2.81 1.08 -1.23
N SER A 51 2.39 2.20 -1.85
CA SER A 51 1.64 2.18 -3.10
C SER A 51 2.45 1.60 -4.25
N ALA A 52 3.76 1.86 -4.29
CA ALA A 52 4.65 1.25 -5.28
C ALA A 52 4.80 -0.26 -5.06
N ARG A 53 4.66 -0.75 -3.82
CA ARG A 53 4.82 -2.17 -3.46
C ARG A 53 3.52 -2.97 -3.44
N SER A 54 2.37 -2.36 -3.17
CA SER A 54 1.06 -3.00 -3.19
C SER A 54 0.56 -3.30 -4.62
N GLY A 55 1.24 -2.72 -5.62
CA GLY A 55 1.15 -3.06 -7.03
C GLY A 55 -0.24 -2.89 -7.65
N THR A 56 -0.35 -3.19 -8.93
CA THR A 56 -1.55 -2.92 -9.74
C THR A 56 -2.78 -3.70 -9.27
N THR A 57 -2.60 -4.85 -8.61
CA THR A 57 -3.71 -5.69 -8.17
C THR A 57 -4.16 -5.45 -6.74
N GLY A 58 -3.35 -4.78 -5.90
CA GLY A 58 -3.62 -4.62 -4.47
C GLY A 58 -3.64 -5.94 -3.67
N CYS A 59 -3.16 -7.04 -4.24
CA CYS A 59 -3.10 -8.35 -3.57
C CYS A 59 -1.84 -8.49 -2.72
N ARG A 60 -1.96 -9.05 -1.52
CA ARG A 60 -0.79 -9.33 -0.65
C ARG A 60 0.12 -10.43 -1.20
N GLU A 61 -0.45 -11.43 -1.88
CA GLU A 61 0.30 -12.54 -2.48
C GLU A 61 0.93 -12.16 -3.83
N HIS A 62 0.20 -11.40 -4.66
CA HIS A 62 0.65 -11.03 -6.01
C HIS A 62 0.48 -9.52 -6.27
N PRO A 63 1.22 -8.64 -5.57
CA PRO A 63 1.02 -7.21 -5.69
C PRO A 63 1.13 -6.71 -7.13
N MET A 64 2.13 -7.19 -7.85
CA MET A 64 2.41 -6.88 -9.27
C MET A 64 1.83 -7.92 -10.26
N GLY A 65 0.85 -8.72 -9.83
CA GLY A 65 0.20 -9.69 -10.71
C GLY A 65 -0.57 -9.06 -11.86
N ALA A 66 -1.03 -9.87 -12.80
CA ALA A 66 -1.96 -9.40 -13.83
C ALA A 66 -3.31 -8.98 -13.19
N VAL A 67 -3.86 -7.86 -13.66
CA VAL A 67 -5.22 -7.43 -13.28
C VAL A 67 -6.23 -8.28 -14.04
N ASP A 68 -7.25 -8.77 -13.34
CA ASP A 68 -8.34 -9.55 -13.93
C ASP A 68 -9.19 -8.64 -14.84
N PRO A 69 -9.35 -8.99 -16.14
CA PRO A 69 -10.12 -8.17 -17.08
C PRO A 69 -11.59 -7.98 -16.67
N LEU A 70 -12.17 -8.93 -15.92
CA LEU A 70 -13.55 -8.85 -15.44
C LEU A 70 -13.71 -7.91 -14.24
N TYR A 71 -12.60 -7.40 -13.67
CA TYR A 71 -12.69 -6.46 -12.56
C TYR A 71 -13.16 -5.09 -13.05
N GLY A 72 -14.40 -4.73 -12.70
CA GLY A 72 -15.03 -3.48 -13.15
C GLY A 72 -15.73 -3.59 -14.49
N ASP A 73 -15.81 -4.80 -15.07
CA ASP A 73 -16.69 -5.07 -16.21
C ASP A 73 -18.15 -4.97 -15.75
N LYS A 74 -18.96 -4.20 -16.49
CA LYS A 74 -20.38 -3.96 -16.17
C LYS A 74 -21.30 -5.06 -16.71
N ASP A 75 -20.86 -5.76 -17.76
CA ASP A 75 -21.64 -6.77 -18.48
C ASP A 75 -21.32 -8.18 -17.96
N ASP A 76 -20.09 -8.40 -17.47
CA ASP A 76 -19.69 -9.64 -16.78
C ASP A 76 -18.85 -9.36 -15.51
N PRO A 77 -19.47 -8.85 -14.43
CA PRO A 77 -18.76 -8.47 -13.23
C PRO A 77 -18.24 -9.70 -12.46
N LEU A 78 -17.07 -9.54 -11.83
CA LEU A 78 -16.57 -10.53 -10.89
C LEU A 78 -17.55 -10.77 -9.73
N PRO A 79 -17.65 -12.01 -9.21
CA PRO A 79 -18.49 -12.32 -8.07
C PRO A 79 -18.12 -11.50 -6.82
N PRO A 80 -19.08 -11.27 -5.90
CA PRO A 80 -18.79 -10.57 -4.64
C PRO A 80 -17.62 -11.19 -3.86
N GLY A 81 -16.74 -10.34 -3.34
CA GLY A 81 -15.55 -10.76 -2.60
C GLY A 81 -14.34 -11.16 -3.46
N TRP A 82 -14.42 -11.02 -4.78
CA TRP A 82 -13.29 -11.18 -5.69
C TRP A 82 -12.55 -9.86 -5.90
N GLY A 83 -11.22 -9.95 -6.01
CA GLY A 83 -10.35 -8.78 -6.12
C GLY A 83 -9.85 -8.58 -7.54
N LYS A 84 -8.93 -7.63 -7.71
CA LYS A 84 -8.31 -7.32 -9.00
C LYS A 84 -7.30 -8.36 -9.47
N CYS A 85 -6.85 -9.27 -8.62
CA CYS A 85 -5.73 -10.16 -8.93
C CYS A 85 -6.17 -11.38 -9.74
N LEU A 86 -5.77 -11.44 -11.02
CA LEU A 86 -6.08 -12.53 -11.93
C LEU A 86 -5.60 -13.88 -11.39
N LEU A 87 -4.39 -13.95 -10.81
CA LEU A 87 -3.83 -15.21 -10.29
C LEU A 87 -4.62 -15.79 -9.12
N CYS A 88 -5.05 -14.93 -8.18
CA CYS A 88 -5.89 -15.35 -7.07
C CYS A 88 -7.29 -15.75 -7.54
N ASN A 89 -7.84 -15.00 -8.50
CA ASN A 89 -9.14 -15.29 -9.09
C ASN A 89 -9.11 -16.61 -9.88
N ASP A 90 -8.06 -16.87 -10.67
CA ASP A 90 -7.88 -18.15 -11.38
C ASP A 90 -7.77 -19.33 -10.42
N ARG A 91 -7.03 -19.17 -9.31
CA ARG A 91 -6.98 -20.20 -8.25
C ARG A 91 -8.39 -20.49 -7.71
N ARG A 92 -9.21 -19.47 -7.48
CA ARG A 92 -10.61 -19.61 -7.05
C ARG A 92 -11.48 -20.27 -8.12
N ARG A 93 -11.36 -19.88 -9.40
CA ARG A 93 -12.10 -20.49 -10.54
C ARG A 93 -11.85 -21.99 -10.58
N ARG A 94 -10.57 -22.39 -10.53
CA ARG A 94 -10.17 -23.81 -10.54
C ARG A 94 -10.78 -24.58 -9.36
N ALA A 95 -10.72 -24.02 -8.16
CA ALA A 95 -11.30 -24.63 -6.97
C ALA A 95 -12.83 -24.79 -7.05
N MET A 96 -13.54 -23.83 -7.68
CA MET A 96 -14.99 -23.92 -7.87
C MET A 96 -15.39 -24.96 -8.93
N THR A 97 -14.65 -25.03 -10.05
CA THR A 97 -14.87 -26.05 -11.07
C THR A 97 -14.69 -27.46 -10.51
N ASP A 98 -13.68 -27.66 -9.66
CA ASP A 98 -13.37 -28.96 -9.07
C ASP A 98 -14.48 -29.44 -8.13
N ARG A 99 -15.01 -28.55 -7.26
CA ARG A 99 -16.15 -28.87 -6.39
C ARG A 99 -17.40 -29.28 -7.18
N ARG A 100 -17.68 -28.61 -8.31
CA ARG A 100 -18.85 -28.95 -9.15
C ARG A 100 -18.72 -30.33 -9.79
N ARG A 101 -17.50 -30.77 -10.12
CA ARG A 101 -17.25 -32.12 -10.65
C ARG A 101 -17.43 -33.20 -9.59
N TYR A 102 -17.09 -32.91 -8.34
CA TYR A 102 -17.19 -33.88 -7.25
C TYR A 102 -18.64 -34.13 -6.76
N HIS A 103 -19.55 -33.19 -7.04
CA HIS A 103 -20.98 -33.28 -6.70
C HIS A 103 -21.87 -33.81 -7.83
N ARG A 104 -21.28 -34.28 -8.94
CA ARG A 104 -22.00 -34.82 -10.08
C ARG A 104 -21.75 -36.31 -10.21
#